data_AF-A0AAT9RMI8-F1
#
_entry.id   AF-A0AAT9RMI8-F1
#
_cell.length_a   1.000
_cell.length_b   1.000
_cell.length_c   1.000
_cell.angle_alpha   90.00
_cell.angle_beta   90.00
_cell.angle_gamma   90.00
#
_symmetry.space_group_name_H-M   'P 1'
#
loop_
_entity.id
_entity.type
_entity.pdbx_description
1 polymer ?
#
loop_
_entity_poly.entity_id
_entity_poly.type
_entity_poly.pdbx_seq_one_letter_code
_entity_poly.pdbx_strand_id
1 'polypeptide(L)'
;MTALRLLPWPSPDGNPCFLSTGSGRGVVSRLADDMEAVQLTTGTDVLELGRGVLNDPKATAAELRYTGVRLAECLRDALRVAESRGMRLPGSATEDQDHGEGEEGLG
;
A
#
# COMPACT_ATOMS: atom_id res chain seq x y z
N MET A 1 -22.96 2.10 -3.69
CA MET A 1 -21.92 2.07 -2.64
C MET A 1 -20.64 2.60 -3.22
N THR A 2 -20.08 3.65 -2.62
CA THR A 2 -18.83 4.28 -3.04
C THR A 2 -17.68 3.49 -2.41
N ALA A 3 -16.81 2.89 -3.21
CA ALA A 3 -15.68 2.14 -2.68
C ALA A 3 -14.49 3.10 -2.44
N LEU A 4 -13.90 3.07 -1.25
CA LEU A 4 -12.67 3.80 -0.97
C LEU A 4 -11.46 2.96 -1.40
N ARG A 5 -10.56 3.56 -2.17
CA ARG A 5 -9.27 2.96 -2.54
C ARG A 5 -8.16 3.58 -1.72
N LEU A 6 -7.44 2.75 -1.00
CA LEU A 6 -6.18 3.13 -0.40
C LEU A 6 -5.11 3.42 -1.46
N LEU A 7 -4.42 4.54 -1.35
CA LEU A 7 -3.33 4.90 -2.26
C LEU A 7 -1.99 4.29 -1.79
N PRO A 8 -1.12 3.90 -2.74
CA PRO A 8 0.18 3.29 -2.45
C PRO A 8 1.22 4.30 -1.97
N TRP A 9 0.89 5.59 -1.96
CA TRP A 9 1.66 6.65 -1.32
C TRP A 9 0.90 7.20 -0.10
N PRO A 10 1.62 7.63 0.95
CA PRO A 10 1.02 8.34 2.07
C PRO A 10 0.66 9.78 1.70
N SER A 11 -0.06 10.46 2.59
CA SER A 11 -0.13 11.92 2.57
C SER A 11 1.26 12.53 2.86
N PRO A 12 1.45 13.84 2.60
CA PRO A 12 2.69 14.53 2.97
C PRO A 12 3.08 14.37 4.45
N ASP A 13 2.09 14.22 5.33
CA ASP A 13 2.29 14.01 6.77
C ASP A 13 2.53 12.54 7.16
N GLY A 14 2.57 11.63 6.17
CA GLY A 14 2.78 10.20 6.40
C GLY A 14 1.51 9.40 6.70
N ASN A 15 0.33 10.02 6.69
CA ASN A 15 -0.92 9.33 6.99
C ASN A 15 -1.45 8.51 5.79
N PRO A 16 -2.21 7.42 6.01
CA PRO A 16 -2.88 6.71 4.93
C PRO A 16 -3.78 7.64 4.10
N CYS A 17 -3.64 7.59 2.77
CA CYS A 17 -4.45 8.39 1.85
C CYS A 17 -5.45 7.52 1.10
N PHE A 18 -6.69 8.02 0.92
CA PHE A 18 -7.78 7.30 0.28
C PHE A 18 -8.37 8.10 -0.89
N LEU A 19 -8.70 7.40 -1.96
CA LEU A 19 -9.41 7.90 -3.14
C LEU A 19 -10.83 7.36 -3.14
N SER A 20 -11.82 8.24 -3.20
CA SER A 20 -13.20 7.84 -3.47
C SER A 20 -13.32 7.37 -4.92
N THR A 21 -13.61 6.08 -5.11
CA THR A 21 -13.83 5.52 -6.45
C THR A 21 -15.33 5.52 -6.74
N GLY A 22 -15.76 6.48 -7.56
CA GLY A 22 -17.07 6.44 -8.22
C GLY A 22 -17.11 5.31 -9.27
N SER A 23 -18.13 5.30 -10.13
CA SER A 23 -18.38 4.25 -11.15
C SER A 23 -17.31 4.10 -12.25
N GLY A 24 -16.09 4.64 -12.10
CA GLY A 24 -15.05 4.57 -13.12
C GLY A 24 -13.61 4.63 -12.59
N ARG A 25 -12.70 4.06 -13.37
CA ARG A 25 -11.24 4.09 -13.14
C ARG A 25 -10.68 5.46 -13.54
N GLY A 26 -10.78 6.43 -12.63
CA GLY A 26 -10.26 7.80 -12.82
C GLY A 26 -8.73 7.87 -12.98
N VAL A 27 -8.22 9.04 -13.37
CA VAL A 27 -6.77 9.28 -13.60
C VAL A 27 -5.92 8.88 -12.40
N VAL A 28 -6.36 9.25 -11.18
CA VAL A 28 -5.66 8.91 -9.93
C VAL A 28 -5.64 7.40 -9.68
N SER A 29 -6.68 6.67 -10.07
CA SER A 29 -6.67 5.21 -9.93
C SER A 29 -5.66 4.54 -10.86
N ARG A 30 -5.43 5.08 -12.07
CA ARG A 30 -4.39 4.57 -12.97
C ARG A 30 -3.00 4.90 -12.44
N LEU A 31 -2.81 6.13 -11.95
CA LEU A 31 -1.56 6.50 -11.28
C LEU A 31 -1.27 5.60 -10.07
N ALA A 32 -2.30 5.22 -9.31
CA ALA A 32 -2.17 4.25 -8.23
C ALA A 32 -1.73 2.88 -8.76
N ASP A 33 -2.33 2.39 -9.84
CA ASP A 33 -1.92 1.12 -10.46
C ASP A 33 -0.45 1.18 -10.94
N ASP A 34 -0.03 2.27 -11.58
CA ASP A 34 1.34 2.48 -12.07
C ASP A 34 2.35 2.54 -10.92
N MET A 35 2.04 3.27 -9.85
CA MET A 35 2.93 3.36 -8.68
C MET A 35 3.04 2.05 -7.92
N GLU A 36 1.95 1.28 -7.79
CA GLU A 36 2.01 -0.08 -7.23
C GLU A 36 2.97 -0.95 -8.07
N ALA A 37 2.92 -0.85 -9.40
CA ALA A 37 3.81 -1.62 -10.28
C ALA A 37 5.29 -1.20 -10.13
N VAL A 38 5.56 0.11 -10.07
CA VAL A 38 6.90 0.65 -9.86
C VAL A 38 7.47 0.22 -8.51
N GLN A 39 6.68 0.27 -7.43
CA GLN A 39 7.12 -0.16 -6.10
C GLN A 39 7.49 -1.65 -6.06
N LEU A 40 6.66 -2.50 -6.67
CA LEU A 40 6.93 -3.95 -6.73
C LEU A 40 8.15 -4.28 -7.60
N THR A 41 8.33 -3.56 -8.71
CA THR A 41 9.52 -3.71 -9.57
C THR A 41 10.78 -3.29 -8.81
N THR A 42 10.74 -2.11 -8.16
CA THR A 42 11.85 -1.62 -7.32
C THR A 42 12.19 -2.62 -6.21
N GLY A 43 11.18 -3.20 -5.57
CA GLY A 43 11.40 -4.23 -4.55
C GLY A 43 12.06 -5.49 -5.11
N THR A 44 11.75 -5.87 -6.35
CA THR A 44 12.40 -7.00 -7.03
C THR A 44 13.88 -6.70 -7.28
N ASP A 45 14.19 -5.52 -7.82
CA ASP A 45 15.56 -5.09 -8.11
C ASP A 45 16.41 -4.99 -6.83
N VAL A 46 15.85 -4.40 -5.77
CA VAL A 46 16.52 -4.29 -4.46
C VAL A 46 16.72 -5.65 -3.82
N LEU A 47 15.78 -6.59 -3.98
CA LEU A 47 15.94 -7.95 -3.48
C LEU A 47 17.07 -8.69 -4.19
N GLU A 48 17.20 -8.53 -5.50
CA GLU A 48 18.28 -9.14 -6.29
C GLU A 48 19.66 -8.60 -5.84
N LEU A 49 19.81 -7.28 -5.81
CA LEU A 49 21.04 -6.62 -5.34
C LEU A 49 21.35 -6.99 -3.88
N GLY A 50 20.32 -7.00 -3.03
CA GLY A 50 20.44 -7.32 -1.62
C GLY A 50 20.92 -8.75 -1.39
N ARG A 51 20.44 -9.72 -2.17
CA ARG A 51 20.95 -11.10 -2.13
C ARG A 51 22.42 -11.17 -2.49
N GLY A 52 22.89 -10.36 -3.43
CA GLY A 52 24.31 -10.24 -3.77
C GLY A 52 25.15 -9.87 -2.54
N VAL A 53 24.76 -8.81 -1.83
CA VAL A 53 25.45 -8.34 -0.61
C VAL A 53 25.38 -9.37 0.52
N LEU A 54 24.20 -9.97 0.76
CA LEU A 54 23.99 -10.93 1.85
C LEU A 54 24.77 -12.24 1.66
N ASN A 55 25.09 -12.60 0.42
CA ASN A 55 25.86 -13.81 0.09
C ASN A 55 27.38 -13.55 0.04
N ASP A 56 27.84 -12.30 0.10
CA ASP A 56 29.27 -11.99 0.11
C ASP A 56 29.83 -12.08 1.54
N PRO A 57 30.69 -13.07 1.86
CA PRO A 57 31.30 -13.19 3.17
C PRO A 57 32.25 -12.03 3.52
N LYS A 58 32.60 -11.18 2.55
CA LYS A 58 33.42 -9.98 2.74
C LYS A 58 32.60 -8.70 2.91
N ALA A 59 31.26 -8.78 2.82
CA ALA A 59 30.40 -7.62 2.98
C ALA A 59 30.64 -6.95 4.34
N THR A 60 30.80 -5.64 4.31
CA THR A 60 31.02 -4.83 5.51
C THR A 60 29.72 -4.65 6.29
N ALA A 61 29.84 -4.32 7.58
CA ALA A 61 28.69 -3.98 8.41
C ALA A 61 27.90 -2.76 7.90
N ALA A 62 28.54 -1.86 7.13
CA ALA A 62 27.87 -0.72 6.51
C ALA A 62 27.01 -1.15 5.32
N GLU A 63 27.54 -2.01 4.43
CA GLU A 63 26.80 -2.56 3.30
C GLU A 63 25.61 -3.41 3.75
N LEU A 64 25.81 -4.28 4.75
CA LEU A 64 24.73 -5.08 5.32
C LEU A 64 23.62 -4.21 5.93
N ARG A 65 23.98 -3.14 6.64
CA ARG A 65 23.01 -2.20 7.21
C ARG A 65 22.24 -1.45 6.13
N TYR A 66 22.95 -0.96 5.12
CA TYR A 66 22.32 -0.27 3.98
C TYR A 66 21.34 -1.20 3.25
N THR A 67 21.78 -2.42 2.91
CA THR A 67 20.92 -3.43 2.29
C THR A 67 19.71 -3.75 3.17
N GLY A 68 19.89 -3.91 4.48
CA GLY A 68 18.79 -4.13 5.42
C GLY A 68 17.76 -3.00 5.42
N VAL A 69 18.20 -1.74 5.41
CA VAL A 69 17.31 -0.57 5.32
C VAL A 69 16.52 -0.58 4.00
N ARG A 70 17.19 -0.77 2.86
CA ARG A 70 16.54 -0.78 1.54
C ARG A 70 15.53 -1.92 1.40
N LEU A 71 15.84 -3.10 1.90
CA LEU A 71 14.92 -4.24 1.94
C LEU A 71 13.70 -3.95 2.83
N ALA A 72 13.90 -3.33 4.00
CA ALA A 72 12.81 -2.97 4.90
C ALA A 72 11.87 -1.90 4.29
N GLU A 73 12.42 -0.93 3.57
CA GLU A 73 11.64 0.07 2.80
C GLU A 73 10.78 -0.61 1.73
N CYS A 74 11.39 -1.47 0.90
CA CYS A 74 10.67 -2.18 -0.16
C CYS A 74 9.60 -3.15 0.39
N LEU A 75 9.87 -3.79 1.54
CA LEU A 75 8.89 -4.63 2.21
C LEU A 75 7.68 -3.82 2.70
N ARG A 76 7.91 -2.62 3.26
CA ARG A 76 6.83 -1.72 3.67
C ARG A 76 5.95 -1.35 2.48
N ASP A 77 6.57 -1.00 1.35
CA ASP A 77 5.85 -0.67 0.12
C ASP A 77 5.04 -1.87 -0.39
N ALA A 78 5.63 -3.07 -0.42
CA ALA A 78 4.94 -4.28 -0.84
C ALA A 78 3.72 -4.62 0.05
N LEU A 79 3.86 -4.49 1.37
CA LEU A 79 2.74 -4.67 2.32
C LEU A 79 1.62 -3.65 2.07
N ARG A 80 1.98 -2.40 1.79
CA ARG A 80 1.03 -1.34 1.45
C ARG A 80 0.26 -1.64 0.16
N VAL A 81 0.95 -2.12 -0.87
CA VAL A 81 0.34 -2.55 -2.13
C VAL A 81 -0.61 -3.73 -1.88
N ALA A 82 -0.21 -4.71 -1.06
CA ALA A 82 -1.03 -5.86 -0.72
C ALA A 82 -2.31 -5.45 0.03
N GLU A 83 -2.20 -4.58 1.03
CA GLU A 83 -3.34 -4.01 1.77
C GLU A 83 -4.31 -3.26 0.82
N SER A 84 -3.76 -2.40 -0.03
CA SER A 84 -4.53 -1.63 -1.01
C SER A 84 -5.30 -2.53 -1.97
N ARG A 85 -4.68 -3.60 -2.48
CA ARG A 85 -5.31 -4.60 -3.34
C ARG A 85 -6.34 -5.44 -2.59
N GLY A 86 -6.03 -5.83 -1.35
CA GLY A 86 -6.92 -6.61 -0.50
C GLY A 86 -8.26 -5.93 -0.25
N MET A 87 -8.26 -4.62 0.03
CA MET A 87 -9.49 -3.83 0.20
C MET A 87 -10.36 -3.70 -1.06
N ARG A 88 -9.84 -4.06 -2.23
CA ARG A 88 -10.59 -4.03 -3.50
C ARG A 88 -11.21 -5.38 -3.84
N LEU A 89 -10.99 -6.41 -3.03
CA LEU A 89 -11.55 -7.75 -3.27
C LEU A 89 -13.03 -7.81 -2.83
N PRO A 90 -13.88 -8.56 -3.55
CA PRO A 90 -15.26 -8.78 -3.10
C PRO A 90 -15.28 -9.43 -1.71
N GLY A 91 -16.03 -8.84 -0.76
CA GLY A 91 -16.13 -9.34 0.62
C GLY A 91 -15.07 -8.81 1.59
N SER A 92 -14.17 -7.92 1.16
CA SER A 92 -13.20 -7.25 2.05
C SER A 92 -13.75 -6.01 2.75
N ALA A 93 -15.01 -5.64 2.48
CA ALA A 93 -15.68 -4.58 3.23
C ALA A 93 -15.94 -5.11 4.64
N THR A 94 -15.09 -4.75 5.59
CA THR A 94 -15.52 -4.69 6.97
C THR A 94 -16.77 -3.84 7.00
N GLU A 95 -17.87 -4.43 7.45
CA GLU A 95 -19.14 -3.77 7.67
C GLU A 95 -18.92 -2.53 8.55
N ASP A 96 -18.77 -1.36 7.95
CA ASP A 96 -19.12 -0.13 8.63
C ASP A 96 -20.63 -0.16 8.74
N GLN A 97 -21.10 -0.74 9.85
CA GLN A 97 -22.49 -0.69 10.27
C GLN A 97 -22.91 0.77 10.36
N ASP A 98 -23.74 1.15 9.39
CA ASP A 98 -24.70 2.24 9.43
C ASP A 98 -25.28 2.40 10.84
N HIS A 99 -24.73 3.30 11.65
CA HIS A 99 -25.45 3.85 12.80
C HIS A 99 -26.34 4.98 12.29
N GLY A 100 -27.36 4.58 11.55
CA GLY A 100 -28.55 5.37 11.28
C GLY A 100 -29.61 5.07 12.34
N GLU A 101 -29.45 5.57 13.55
CA GLU A 101 -30.59 5.70 14.46
C GLU A 101 -31.33 6.99 14.09
N GLY A 102 -32.31 6.84 13.21
CA GLY A 102 -33.43 7.78 13.16
C GLY A 102 -34.33 7.53 14.36
N GLU A 103 -34.39 8.50 15.28
CA GLU A 103 -35.54 8.67 16.15
C GLU A 103 -36.32 9.92 15.70
N GLU A 104 -37.23 9.71 14.74
CA GLU A 104 -38.46 10.50 14.68
C GLU A 104 -39.62 9.57 15.01
N GLY A 105 -40.29 9.83 16.14
CA GLY A 105 -41.40 9.00 16.62
C GLY A 105 -42.11 9.57 17.84
N LEU A 106 -42.84 10.68 17.62
CA LEU A 106 -44.10 11.09 18.29
C LEU A 106 -44.25 10.97 19.83
N GLY A 107 -44.42 12.15 20.45
CA GLY A 107 -45.10 12.37 21.72
C GLY A 107 -45.42 13.85 21.91
#